data_AF-A0A813GNB9-F1
#
_entry.id   AF-A0A813GNB9-F1
#
_cell.length_a   1.000
_cell.length_b   1.000
_cell.length_c   1.000
_cell.angle_alpha   90.00
_cell.angle_beta   90.00
_cell.angle_gamma   90.00
#
_symmetry.space_group_name_H-M   'P 1'
#
loop_
_entity.id
_entity.type
_entity.pdbx_description
1 polymer ?
#
loop_
_entity_poly.entity_id
_entity_poly.type
_entity_poly.pdbx_seq_one_letter_code
_entity_poly.pdbx_strand_id
1 'polypeptide(L)'
;MVFPFVIYGAAFVLFPVVGLAMGLVWVAAAVGLVMAVCLGGLTILKGLAKNVPILCDFFPDEPSPQEDRIKRLEAEEHASRVAALIEAEVSDAAAAAREALRPKSALEARALLGEARAEVEAAGGTLQVLELAAKAQNGGWLAVCEARERLGLAQAVLAEAEADAEPLLIESRLELAAEASDAKAVASEPRAAAAATGRAIERVVADRCLSAGEAPLLQAAFPKDFQSLRQGPPPSAAGCLPPGLVGLALDIPGSALSSIAGADYPSLFANLVDAGSKHITKDVFSRVMRVIFKVVKETPITKELAVAGDDTVRQLKLNEALELLKGPELEETMKVKRVHAKALSDGAEGWVTLAGNQGTAFLVENHGLFKVTRESHVYAAMEVGEDVKPIEGSRRLREGEVCEVISWPAKHEESGLMRMQVKAKLDSLTGWITQASKEGVAFAELL
;
A
#
# COMPACT_ATOMS: atom_id res chain seq x y z
N MET A 1 5.55 -29.76 59.41
CA MET A 1 4.76 -31.00 59.46
C MET A 1 3.70 -30.95 58.35
N VAL A 2 4.15 -31.09 57.09
CA VAL A 2 3.43 -30.90 55.81
C VAL A 2 4.31 -31.59 54.75
N PHE A 3 3.87 -32.33 53.72
CA PHE A 3 2.57 -32.93 53.37
C PHE A 3 2.85 -34.36 52.82
N PRO A 4 2.24 -35.44 53.36
CA PRO A 4 2.31 -36.77 52.72
C PRO A 4 1.19 -37.02 51.68
N PHE A 5 0.19 -36.13 51.58
CA PHE A 5 -1.02 -36.37 50.76
C PHE A 5 -0.84 -36.17 49.24
N VAL A 6 0.19 -35.47 48.78
CA VAL A 6 0.34 -35.09 47.35
C VAL A 6 0.63 -36.31 46.45
N ILE A 7 1.37 -37.30 46.95
CA ILE A 7 1.83 -38.45 46.16
C ILE A 7 0.66 -39.38 45.76
N TYR A 8 -0.33 -39.57 46.64
CA TYR A 8 -1.50 -40.41 46.36
C TYR A 8 -2.51 -39.76 45.39
N GLY A 9 -2.57 -38.43 45.33
CA GLY A 9 -3.45 -37.71 44.40
C GLY A 9 -3.08 -37.91 42.93
N ALA A 10 -1.78 -37.89 42.61
CA ALA A 10 -1.30 -38.08 41.24
C ALA A 10 -1.63 -39.48 40.68
N ALA A 11 -1.49 -40.53 41.51
CA ALA A 11 -1.80 -41.90 41.11
C ALA A 11 -3.30 -42.09 40.77
N PHE A 12 -4.19 -41.40 41.50
CA PHE A 12 -5.65 -41.50 41.31
C PHE A 12 -6.12 -40.84 40.00
N VAL A 13 -5.36 -39.89 39.45
CA VAL A 13 -5.63 -39.24 38.15
C VAL A 13 -4.95 -39.98 36.99
N LEU A 14 -3.76 -40.55 37.21
CA LEU A 14 -3.01 -41.23 36.14
C LEU A 14 -3.72 -42.52 35.65
N PHE A 15 -4.26 -43.33 36.57
CA PHE A 15 -4.95 -44.58 36.23
C PHE A 15 -6.13 -44.42 35.26
N PRO A 16 -7.13 -43.53 35.49
CA PRO A 16 -8.23 -43.35 34.55
C PRO A 16 -7.80 -42.77 33.20
N VAL A 17 -6.76 -41.92 33.15
CA VAL A 17 -6.22 -41.37 31.90
C VAL A 17 -5.56 -42.46 31.05
N VAL A 18 -4.75 -43.33 31.66
CA VAL A 18 -4.14 -44.48 30.98
C VAL A 18 -5.22 -45.49 30.53
N GLY A 19 -6.25 -45.71 31.34
CA GLY A 19 -7.40 -46.55 30.98
C GLY A 19 -8.16 -46.02 29.75
N LEU A 20 -8.43 -44.72 29.69
CA LEU A 20 -9.07 -44.07 28.53
C LEU A 20 -8.21 -44.16 27.28
N ALA A 21 -6.90 -43.87 27.38
CA ALA A 21 -5.98 -43.97 26.26
C ALA A 21 -5.92 -45.40 25.70
N MET A 22 -5.85 -46.42 26.56
CA MET A 22 -5.83 -47.81 26.12
C MET A 22 -7.17 -48.25 25.52
N GLY A 23 -8.30 -47.76 26.04
CA GLY A 23 -9.63 -47.96 25.44
C GLY A 23 -9.75 -47.40 24.02
N LEU A 24 -9.25 -46.17 23.79
CA LEU A 24 -9.23 -45.54 22.46
C LEU A 24 -8.40 -46.32 21.44
N VAL A 25 -7.26 -46.89 21.85
CA VAL A 25 -6.42 -47.74 20.98
C VAL A 25 -7.18 -49.00 20.55
N TRP A 26 -7.92 -49.65 21.45
CA TRP A 26 -8.74 -50.82 21.11
C TRP A 26 -9.91 -50.48 20.19
N VAL A 27 -10.56 -49.32 20.36
CA VAL A 27 -11.61 -48.85 19.44
C VAL A 27 -11.03 -48.58 18.05
N ALA A 28 -9.88 -47.90 17.96
CA ALA A 28 -9.20 -47.65 16.67
C ALA A 28 -8.81 -48.96 15.96
N ALA A 29 -8.29 -49.95 16.69
CA ALA A 29 -7.97 -51.27 16.15
C ALA A 29 -9.22 -52.01 15.64
N ALA A 30 -10.34 -51.97 16.38
CA ALA A 30 -11.60 -52.58 15.97
C ALA A 30 -12.18 -51.90 14.70
N VAL A 31 -12.16 -50.57 14.62
CA VAL A 31 -12.58 -49.83 13.42
C VAL A 31 -11.68 -50.16 12.22
N GLY A 32 -10.37 -50.24 12.43
CA GLY A 32 -9.41 -50.65 11.38
C GLY A 32 -9.69 -52.07 10.85
N LEU A 33 -9.99 -53.02 11.75
CA LEU A 33 -10.37 -54.38 11.38
C LEU A 33 -11.67 -54.41 10.56
N VAL A 34 -12.71 -53.70 10.99
CA VAL A 34 -13.99 -53.61 10.27
C VAL A 34 -13.78 -53.00 8.88
N MET A 35 -13.02 -51.91 8.77
CA MET A 35 -12.69 -51.30 7.48
C MET A 35 -11.93 -52.25 6.56
N ALA A 36 -10.94 -53.00 7.07
CA ALA A 36 -10.21 -53.99 6.30
C ALA A 36 -11.11 -55.14 5.79
N VAL A 37 -12.04 -55.62 6.64
CA VAL A 37 -13.02 -56.65 6.25
C VAL A 37 -14.03 -56.10 5.23
N CYS A 38 -14.51 -54.87 5.38
CA CYS A 38 -15.41 -54.24 4.41
C CYS A 38 -14.73 -54.02 3.05
N LEU A 39 -13.48 -53.54 3.03
CA LEU A 39 -12.70 -53.34 1.79
C LEU A 39 -12.36 -54.68 1.12
N GLY A 40 -11.96 -55.70 1.89
CA GLY A 40 -11.75 -57.05 1.38
C GLY A 40 -13.02 -57.72 0.87
N GLY A 41 -14.16 -57.49 1.53
CA GLY A 41 -15.47 -57.90 1.04
C GLY A 41 -15.81 -57.25 -0.29
N LEU A 42 -15.55 -55.95 -0.43
CA LEU A 42 -15.74 -55.19 -1.67
C LEU A 42 -14.85 -55.66 -2.83
N THR A 43 -13.59 -56.04 -2.60
CA THR A 43 -12.73 -56.59 -3.66
C THR A 43 -13.18 -57.97 -4.11
N ILE A 44 -13.60 -58.84 -3.18
CA ILE A 44 -14.20 -60.15 -3.50
C ILE A 44 -15.52 -59.96 -4.27
N LEU A 45 -16.38 -59.04 -3.85
CA LEU A 45 -17.65 -58.75 -4.52
C LEU A 45 -17.43 -58.23 -5.95
N LYS A 46 -16.46 -57.34 -6.16
CA LYS A 46 -16.04 -56.88 -7.50
C LYS A 46 -15.51 -58.03 -8.36
N GLY A 47 -14.69 -58.92 -7.78
CA GLY A 47 -14.18 -60.10 -8.48
C GLY A 47 -15.29 -61.07 -8.93
N LEU A 48 -16.31 -61.26 -8.09
CA LEU A 48 -17.49 -62.07 -8.43
C LEU A 48 -18.39 -61.36 -9.47
N ALA A 49 -18.56 -60.04 -9.38
CA ALA A 49 -19.35 -59.26 -10.33
C ALA A 49 -18.77 -59.30 -11.76
N LYS A 50 -17.42 -59.27 -11.90
CA LYS A 50 -16.73 -59.42 -13.19
C LYS A 50 -16.96 -60.76 -13.90
N ASN A 51 -17.48 -61.78 -13.20
CA ASN A 51 -17.82 -63.09 -13.79
C ASN A 51 -19.30 -63.22 -14.17
N VAL A 52 -20.12 -62.18 -13.99
CA VAL A 52 -21.55 -62.19 -14.36
C VAL A 52 -21.73 -61.40 -15.67
N PRO A 53 -22.14 -62.04 -16.79
CA PRO A 53 -22.11 -61.43 -18.12
C PRO A 53 -23.06 -60.24 -18.34
N ILE A 54 -23.95 -59.95 -17.37
CA ILE A 54 -24.86 -58.79 -17.39
C ILE A 54 -24.23 -57.55 -16.70
N LEU A 55 -23.20 -57.75 -15.88
CA LEU A 55 -22.57 -56.70 -15.07
C LEU A 55 -21.22 -56.22 -15.62
N CYS A 56 -20.62 -56.91 -16.59
CA CYS A 56 -19.34 -56.53 -17.18
C CYS A 56 -19.38 -55.12 -17.80
N ASP A 57 -20.45 -54.76 -18.50
CA ASP A 57 -20.60 -53.45 -19.17
C ASP A 57 -20.61 -52.26 -18.19
N PHE A 58 -20.86 -52.49 -16.90
CA PHE A 58 -20.87 -51.45 -15.85
C PHE A 58 -19.50 -51.21 -15.19
N PHE A 59 -18.50 -52.05 -15.45
CA PHE A 59 -17.16 -51.92 -14.91
C PHE A 59 -16.17 -51.80 -16.07
N PRO A 60 -15.71 -50.58 -16.44
CA PRO A 60 -14.74 -50.43 -17.51
C PRO A 60 -13.47 -51.23 -17.18
N ASP A 61 -12.89 -51.87 -18.20
CA ASP A 61 -11.69 -52.68 -18.03
C ASP A 61 -10.57 -51.87 -17.37
N GLU A 62 -9.95 -52.46 -16.35
CA GLU A 62 -8.74 -51.89 -15.77
C GLU A 62 -7.65 -51.91 -16.84
N PRO A 63 -7.05 -50.75 -17.19
CA PRO A 63 -6.05 -50.67 -18.24
C PRO A 63 -4.89 -51.61 -17.92
N SER A 64 -4.34 -52.25 -18.95
CA SER A 64 -3.25 -53.20 -18.74
C SER A 64 -2.04 -52.49 -18.10
N PRO A 65 -1.23 -53.18 -17.26
CA PRO A 65 -0.05 -52.58 -16.64
C PRO A 65 0.99 -52.02 -17.62
N GLN A 66 0.86 -52.28 -18.92
CA GLN A 66 1.66 -51.68 -19.99
C GLN A 66 1.07 -50.36 -20.46
N GLU A 67 -0.22 -50.31 -20.78
CA GLU A 67 -0.94 -49.07 -21.17
C GLU A 67 -0.89 -48.02 -20.04
N ASP A 68 -1.01 -48.47 -18.80
CA ASP A 68 -0.95 -47.59 -17.63
C ASP A 68 0.44 -46.97 -17.42
N ARG A 69 1.51 -47.67 -17.82
CA ARG A 69 2.88 -47.13 -17.84
C ARG A 69 3.10 -46.18 -19.01
N ILE A 70 2.53 -46.47 -20.17
CA ILE A 70 2.57 -45.58 -21.35
C ILE A 70 1.86 -44.26 -21.02
N LYS A 71 0.63 -44.31 -20.49
CA LYS A 71 -0.12 -43.10 -20.07
C LYS A 71 0.60 -42.26 -19.02
N ARG A 72 1.34 -42.88 -18.09
CA ARG A 72 2.18 -42.15 -17.11
C ARG A 72 3.36 -41.46 -17.77
N LEU A 73 4.07 -42.14 -18.66
CA LEU A 73 5.18 -41.55 -19.42
C LEU A 73 4.69 -40.40 -20.33
N GLU A 74 3.56 -40.57 -21.01
CA GLU A 74 2.92 -39.51 -21.80
C GLU A 74 2.49 -38.32 -20.92
N ALA A 75 1.98 -38.56 -19.71
CA ALA A 75 1.65 -37.51 -18.75
C ALA A 75 2.89 -36.80 -18.19
N GLU A 76 3.99 -37.51 -17.94
CA GLU A 76 5.28 -36.95 -17.53
C GLU A 76 5.92 -36.12 -18.65
N GLU A 77 5.90 -36.61 -19.90
CA GLU A 77 6.31 -35.84 -21.08
C GLU A 77 5.44 -34.59 -21.28
N HIS A 78 4.12 -34.72 -21.17
CA HIS A 78 3.22 -33.57 -21.27
C HIS A 78 3.46 -32.56 -20.14
N ALA A 79 3.66 -33.02 -18.90
CA ALA A 79 3.98 -32.16 -17.76
C ALA A 79 5.31 -31.43 -17.95
N SER A 80 6.36 -32.11 -18.44
CA SER A 80 7.65 -31.46 -18.73
C SER A 80 7.58 -30.46 -19.88
N ARG A 81 6.80 -30.74 -20.95
CA ARG A 81 6.55 -29.79 -22.04
C ARG A 81 5.79 -28.56 -21.54
N VAL A 82 4.75 -28.73 -20.73
CA VAL A 82 4.00 -27.62 -20.11
C VAL A 82 4.89 -26.82 -19.16
N ALA A 83 5.71 -27.48 -18.33
CA ALA A 83 6.65 -26.81 -17.45
C ALA A 83 7.67 -25.97 -18.23
N ALA A 84 8.25 -26.51 -19.31
CA ALA A 84 9.18 -25.78 -20.16
C ALA A 84 8.52 -24.59 -20.91
N LEU A 85 7.25 -24.72 -21.31
CA LEU A 85 6.49 -23.60 -21.89
C LEU A 85 6.22 -22.49 -20.87
N ILE A 86 5.85 -22.86 -19.64
CA ILE A 86 5.64 -21.90 -18.54
C ILE A 86 6.97 -21.21 -18.17
N GLU A 87 8.08 -21.95 -18.10
CA GLU A 87 9.41 -21.40 -17.81
C GLU A 87 9.86 -20.41 -18.90
N ALA A 88 9.62 -20.74 -20.18
CA ALA A 88 9.87 -19.84 -21.30
C ALA A 88 8.99 -18.57 -21.22
N GLU A 89 7.68 -18.71 -21.00
CA GLU A 89 6.75 -17.57 -20.90
C GLU A 89 7.09 -16.66 -19.71
N VAL A 90 7.46 -17.23 -18.55
CA VAL A 90 7.93 -16.48 -17.38
C VAL A 90 9.27 -15.79 -17.65
N SER A 91 10.21 -16.44 -18.35
CA SER A 91 11.48 -15.85 -18.77
C SER A 91 11.27 -14.67 -19.72
N ASP A 92 10.43 -14.82 -20.74
CA ASP A 92 10.12 -13.78 -21.71
C ASP A 92 9.39 -12.59 -21.04
N ALA A 93 8.44 -12.86 -20.13
CA ALA A 93 7.77 -11.84 -19.34
C ALA A 93 8.74 -11.11 -18.40
N ALA A 94 9.69 -11.82 -17.79
CA ALA A 94 10.73 -11.22 -16.94
C ALA A 94 11.70 -10.35 -17.75
N ALA A 95 12.08 -10.77 -18.96
CA ALA A 95 12.90 -9.98 -19.88
C ALA A 95 12.16 -8.69 -20.33
N ALA A 96 10.89 -8.81 -20.69
CA ALA A 96 10.05 -7.66 -21.06
C ALA A 96 9.85 -6.68 -19.87
N ALA A 97 9.68 -7.20 -18.65
CA ALA A 97 9.58 -6.38 -17.44
C ALA A 97 10.90 -5.65 -17.12
N ARG A 98 12.05 -6.31 -17.29
CA ARG A 98 13.39 -5.70 -17.13
C ARG A 98 13.60 -4.54 -18.11
N GLU A 99 13.34 -4.76 -19.41
CA GLU A 99 13.46 -3.71 -20.42
C GLU A 99 12.48 -2.55 -20.19
N ALA A 100 11.29 -2.82 -19.64
CA ALA A 100 10.33 -1.79 -19.24
C ALA A 100 10.77 -0.97 -18.01
N LEU A 101 11.51 -1.57 -17.08
CA LEU A 101 12.07 -0.92 -15.88
C LEU A 101 13.35 -0.11 -16.16
N ARG A 102 13.99 -0.36 -17.30
CA ARG A 102 15.25 0.29 -17.70
C ARG A 102 15.11 1.81 -17.67
N PRO A 103 16.03 2.56 -17.04
CA PRO A 103 15.95 4.02 -16.99
C PRO A 103 15.95 4.59 -18.42
N LYS A 104 15.12 5.61 -18.66
CA LYS A 104 15.00 6.26 -19.99
C LYS A 104 15.69 7.61 -20.02
N SER A 105 16.03 8.15 -18.86
CA SER A 105 16.73 9.42 -18.70
C SER A 105 17.95 9.29 -17.79
N ALA A 106 18.94 10.14 -18.02
CA ALA A 106 20.13 10.23 -17.17
C ALA A 106 19.84 10.69 -15.73
N LEU A 107 18.66 11.27 -15.45
CA LEU A 107 18.24 11.63 -14.08
C LEU A 107 17.69 10.43 -13.32
N GLU A 108 16.81 9.64 -13.95
CA GLU A 108 16.29 8.38 -13.37
C GLU A 108 17.44 7.39 -13.14
N ALA A 109 18.36 7.25 -14.10
CA ALA A 109 19.55 6.42 -13.96
C ALA A 109 20.40 6.80 -12.73
N ARG A 110 20.55 8.10 -12.44
CA ARG A 110 21.28 8.57 -11.24
C ARG A 110 20.52 8.31 -9.94
N ALA A 111 19.20 8.38 -9.96
CA ALA A 111 18.36 8.07 -8.80
C ALA A 111 18.47 6.58 -8.44
N LEU A 112 18.25 5.69 -9.42
CA LEU A 112 18.36 4.23 -9.24
C LEU A 112 19.77 3.80 -8.78
N LEU A 113 20.82 4.40 -9.33
CA LEU A 113 22.19 4.19 -8.84
C LEU A 113 22.40 4.66 -7.40
N GLY A 114 21.76 5.75 -7.00
CA GLY A 114 21.80 6.24 -5.61
C GLY A 114 21.13 5.27 -4.65
N GLU A 115 19.96 4.76 -5.03
CA GLU A 115 19.18 3.77 -4.27
C GLU A 115 19.93 2.45 -4.13
N ALA A 116 20.41 1.86 -5.24
CA ALA A 116 21.16 0.59 -5.21
C ALA A 116 22.45 0.69 -4.38
N ARG A 117 23.15 1.84 -4.42
CA ARG A 117 24.33 2.09 -3.55
C ARG A 117 23.94 2.19 -2.08
N ALA A 118 22.82 2.82 -1.76
CA ALA A 118 22.32 2.90 -0.38
C ALA A 118 21.95 1.51 0.16
N GLU A 119 21.38 0.63 -0.67
CA GLU A 119 21.10 -0.76 -0.28
C GLU A 119 22.37 -1.58 -0.02
N VAL A 120 23.41 -1.44 -0.85
CA VAL A 120 24.71 -2.10 -0.63
C VAL A 120 25.36 -1.64 0.68
N GLU A 121 25.35 -0.34 0.97
CA GLU A 121 25.86 0.21 2.25
C GLU A 121 25.03 -0.30 3.45
N ALA A 122 23.69 -0.33 3.34
CA ALA A 122 22.82 -0.85 4.39
C ALA A 122 23.06 -2.35 4.64
N ALA A 123 23.13 -3.16 3.59
CA ALA A 123 23.44 -4.59 3.68
C ALA A 123 24.83 -4.82 4.31
N GLY A 124 25.85 -4.06 3.88
CA GLY A 124 27.21 -4.09 4.43
C GLY A 124 27.24 -3.74 5.92
N GLY A 125 26.51 -2.70 6.32
CA GLY A 125 26.33 -2.33 7.72
C GLY A 125 25.70 -3.43 8.57
N THR A 126 24.62 -4.07 8.08
CA THR A 126 23.99 -5.19 8.81
C THR A 126 24.93 -6.39 8.96
N LEU A 127 25.71 -6.72 7.92
CA LEU A 127 26.70 -7.78 7.98
C LEU A 127 27.79 -7.48 9.03
N GLN A 128 28.30 -6.26 9.11
CA GLN A 128 29.28 -5.88 10.12
C GLN A 128 28.73 -6.03 11.56
N VAL A 129 27.50 -5.56 11.80
CA VAL A 129 26.84 -5.71 13.12
C VAL A 129 26.65 -7.19 13.49
N LEU A 130 26.20 -8.02 12.54
CA LEU A 130 25.97 -9.44 12.76
C LEU A 130 27.28 -10.21 12.93
N GLU A 131 28.34 -9.89 12.20
CA GLU A 131 29.66 -10.48 12.39
C GLU A 131 30.24 -10.14 13.78
N LEU A 132 30.08 -8.90 14.27
CA LEU A 132 30.50 -8.51 15.60
C LEU A 132 29.70 -9.22 16.69
N ALA A 133 28.37 -9.33 16.54
CA ALA A 133 27.51 -10.08 17.45
C ALA A 133 27.87 -11.58 17.48
N ALA A 134 28.13 -12.19 16.32
CA ALA A 134 28.50 -13.59 16.22
C ALA A 134 29.86 -13.90 16.85
N LYS A 135 30.85 -13.02 16.65
CA LYS A 135 32.17 -13.07 17.31
C LYS A 135 32.07 -12.90 18.82
N ALA A 136 31.15 -12.05 19.31
CA ALA A 136 30.95 -11.82 20.74
C ALA A 136 30.21 -12.97 21.45
N GLN A 137 29.28 -13.63 20.76
CA GLN A 137 28.42 -14.67 21.35
C GLN A 137 28.88 -16.11 21.03
N ASN A 138 29.93 -16.30 20.21
CA ASN A 138 30.38 -17.60 19.69
C ASN A 138 29.24 -18.42 19.04
N GLY A 139 28.33 -17.75 18.32
CA GLY A 139 27.13 -18.34 17.73
C GLY A 139 26.49 -17.41 16.69
N GLY A 140 25.35 -17.79 16.11
CA GLY A 140 24.61 -16.92 15.19
C GLY A 140 25.17 -16.81 13.76
N TRP A 141 26.15 -17.63 13.38
CA TRP A 141 26.78 -17.62 12.05
C TRP A 141 25.82 -17.79 10.86
N LEU A 142 24.65 -18.42 11.05
CA LEU A 142 23.62 -18.52 10.00
C LEU A 142 23.13 -17.13 9.55
N ALA A 143 22.90 -16.21 10.48
CA ALA A 143 22.49 -14.84 10.18
C ALA A 143 23.59 -14.05 9.46
N VAL A 144 24.87 -14.37 9.72
CA VAL A 144 26.02 -13.82 8.98
C VAL A 144 26.04 -14.33 7.54
N CYS A 145 25.75 -15.61 7.31
CA CYS A 145 25.62 -16.18 5.97
C CYS A 145 24.48 -15.52 5.18
N GLU A 146 23.28 -15.42 5.77
CA GLU A 146 22.14 -14.72 5.14
C GLU A 146 22.45 -13.25 4.83
N ALA A 147 23.12 -12.54 5.74
CA ALA A 147 23.52 -11.15 5.52
C ALA A 147 24.57 -11.02 4.39
N ARG A 148 25.46 -12.01 4.24
CA ARG A 148 26.44 -12.05 3.16
C ARG A 148 25.81 -12.35 1.80
N GLU A 149 24.81 -13.22 1.78
CA GLU A 149 23.99 -13.48 0.58
C GLU A 149 23.23 -12.23 0.17
N ARG A 150 22.55 -11.55 1.11
CA ARG A 150 21.88 -10.25 0.85
C ARG A 150 22.85 -9.19 0.33
N LEU A 151 24.05 -9.08 0.87
CA LEU A 151 25.09 -8.17 0.36
C LEU A 151 25.51 -8.52 -1.08
N GLY A 152 25.69 -9.81 -1.38
CA GLY A 152 26.00 -10.28 -2.73
C GLY A 152 24.89 -9.97 -3.75
N LEU A 153 23.62 -10.15 -3.35
CA LEU A 153 22.46 -9.79 -4.18
C LEU A 153 22.39 -8.27 -4.41
N ALA A 154 22.57 -7.45 -3.37
CA ALA A 154 22.59 -5.98 -3.52
C ALA A 154 23.74 -5.50 -4.43
N GLN A 155 24.91 -6.14 -4.34
CA GLN A 155 26.05 -5.85 -5.22
C GLN A 155 25.78 -6.25 -6.68
N ALA A 156 25.06 -7.35 -6.92
CA ALA A 156 24.64 -7.74 -8.26
C ALA A 156 23.63 -6.73 -8.86
N VAL A 157 22.62 -6.31 -8.08
CA VAL A 157 21.66 -5.27 -8.49
C VAL A 157 22.35 -3.95 -8.80
N LEU A 158 23.34 -3.53 -7.99
CA LEU A 158 24.14 -2.35 -8.27
C LEU A 158 24.93 -2.49 -9.59
N ALA A 159 25.53 -3.65 -9.85
CA ALA A 159 26.28 -3.89 -11.09
C ALA A 159 25.37 -3.88 -12.34
N GLU A 160 24.16 -4.44 -12.25
CA GLU A 160 23.14 -4.35 -13.32
C GLU A 160 22.72 -2.88 -13.54
N ALA A 161 22.44 -2.13 -12.48
CA ALA A 161 22.10 -0.71 -12.56
C ALA A 161 23.23 0.17 -13.12
N GLU A 162 24.50 -0.15 -12.83
CA GLU A 162 25.66 0.54 -13.40
C GLU A 162 25.82 0.26 -14.90
N ALA A 163 25.60 -0.97 -15.35
CA ALA A 163 25.61 -1.33 -16.77
C ALA A 163 24.51 -0.63 -17.57
N ASP A 164 23.31 -0.47 -17.00
CA ASP A 164 22.20 0.24 -17.64
C ASP A 164 22.34 1.77 -17.62
N ALA A 165 22.97 2.32 -16.58
CA ALA A 165 23.16 3.76 -16.46
C ALA A 165 24.34 4.30 -17.31
N GLU A 166 25.38 3.50 -17.53
CA GLU A 166 26.59 3.91 -18.26
C GLU A 166 26.32 4.62 -19.61
N PRO A 167 25.53 4.07 -20.56
CA PRO A 167 25.30 4.73 -21.85
C PRO A 167 24.63 6.10 -21.71
N LEU A 168 23.58 6.20 -20.88
CA LEU A 168 22.81 7.43 -20.66
C LEU A 168 23.64 8.52 -19.96
N LEU A 169 24.55 8.12 -19.09
CA LEU A 169 25.49 9.02 -18.42
C LEU A 169 26.59 9.52 -19.35
N ILE A 170 26.99 8.73 -20.36
CA ILE A 170 27.92 9.15 -21.40
C ILE A 170 27.22 10.14 -22.35
N GLU A 171 26.02 9.81 -22.84
CA GLU A 171 25.24 10.67 -23.75
C GLU A 171 24.99 12.05 -23.14
N SER A 172 24.38 12.11 -21.95
CA SER A 172 24.11 13.38 -21.25
C SER A 172 25.38 14.20 -20.94
N ARG A 173 26.53 13.54 -20.78
CA ARG A 173 27.83 14.23 -20.58
C ARG A 173 28.38 14.81 -21.89
N LEU A 174 28.13 14.15 -23.02
CA LEU A 174 28.50 14.65 -24.35
C LEU A 174 27.61 15.82 -24.78
N GLU A 175 26.31 15.75 -24.50
CA GLU A 175 25.36 16.86 -24.73
C GLU A 175 25.79 18.12 -23.96
N LEU A 176 26.01 18.01 -22.65
CA LEU A 176 26.50 19.12 -21.81
C LEU A 176 27.87 19.66 -22.26
N ALA A 177 28.72 18.82 -22.85
CA ALA A 177 30.01 19.25 -23.41
C ALA A 177 29.85 19.99 -24.74
N ALA A 178 28.90 19.58 -25.58
CA ALA A 178 28.55 20.26 -26.82
C ALA A 178 27.95 21.66 -26.54
N GLU A 179 26.94 21.75 -25.67
CA GLU A 179 26.33 23.01 -25.24
C GLU A 179 27.36 23.98 -24.63
N ALA A 180 28.28 23.48 -23.80
CA ALA A 180 29.37 24.28 -23.24
C ALA A 180 30.38 24.76 -24.30
N SER A 181 30.51 24.06 -25.43
CA SER A 181 31.36 24.48 -26.56
C SER A 181 30.68 25.54 -27.43
N ASP A 182 29.36 25.41 -27.68
CA ASP A 182 28.57 26.39 -28.43
C ASP A 182 28.43 27.71 -27.66
N ALA A 183 28.17 27.64 -26.36
CA ALA A 183 28.17 28.82 -25.49
C ALA A 183 29.52 29.56 -25.49
N LYS A 184 30.62 28.84 -25.73
CA LYS A 184 31.97 29.41 -25.81
C LYS A 184 32.28 30.00 -27.20
N ALA A 185 31.70 29.45 -28.27
CA ALA A 185 31.77 30.02 -29.62
C ALA A 185 30.97 31.33 -29.73
N VAL A 186 29.78 31.41 -29.13
CA VAL A 186 28.94 32.62 -29.08
C VAL A 186 29.60 33.75 -28.26
N ALA A 187 30.49 33.41 -27.31
CA ALA A 187 31.19 34.40 -26.48
C ALA A 187 32.38 35.12 -27.15
N SER A 188 32.73 34.78 -28.40
CA SER A 188 33.97 35.26 -29.06
C SER A 188 33.85 36.55 -29.88
N GLU A 189 32.65 37.07 -30.15
CA GLU A 189 32.43 38.28 -30.97
C GLU A 189 31.70 39.40 -30.18
N PRO A 190 31.88 40.69 -30.55
CA PRO A 190 32.79 41.51 -29.75
C PRO A 190 32.16 42.18 -28.53
N ARG A 191 32.76 41.90 -27.36
CA ARG A 191 32.47 42.47 -26.03
C ARG A 191 32.78 43.98 -25.90
N ALA A 192 32.99 44.69 -27.00
CA ALA A 192 33.36 46.12 -27.04
C ALA A 192 32.16 47.07 -26.83
N ALA A 193 30.95 46.68 -27.26
CA ALA A 193 29.77 47.56 -27.18
C ALA A 193 29.21 47.71 -25.75
N ALA A 194 29.13 46.62 -24.98
CA ALA A 194 28.51 46.61 -23.65
C ALA A 194 29.29 47.39 -22.57
N ALA A 195 30.61 47.50 -22.72
CA ALA A 195 31.48 48.24 -21.79
C ALA A 195 31.43 49.77 -21.98
N ALA A 196 30.77 50.27 -23.02
CA ALA A 196 30.55 51.69 -23.26
C ALA A 196 29.23 52.17 -22.66
N THR A 197 28.14 51.41 -22.80
CA THR A 197 26.81 51.75 -22.28
C THR A 197 26.74 51.77 -20.76
N GLY A 198 27.38 50.83 -20.06
CA GLY A 198 27.38 50.81 -18.59
C GLY A 198 27.94 52.10 -17.96
N ARG A 199 29.05 52.62 -18.52
CA ARG A 199 29.71 53.85 -18.03
C ARG A 199 28.98 55.16 -18.38
N ALA A 200 28.03 55.11 -19.33
CA ALA A 200 27.15 56.24 -19.62
C ALA A 200 26.00 56.33 -18.60
N ILE A 201 25.46 55.18 -18.18
CA ILE A 201 24.30 55.11 -17.28
C ILE A 201 24.68 55.53 -15.85
N GLU A 202 25.83 55.10 -15.31
CA GLU A 202 26.30 55.54 -13.98
C GLU A 202 26.45 57.07 -13.88
N ARG A 203 26.93 57.74 -14.93
CA ARG A 203 27.07 59.20 -14.95
C ARG A 203 25.71 59.93 -14.96
N VAL A 204 24.72 59.41 -15.70
CA VAL A 204 23.38 60.03 -15.77
C VAL A 204 22.59 59.85 -14.46
N VAL A 205 22.84 58.77 -13.71
CA VAL A 205 22.21 58.54 -12.40
C VAL A 205 22.87 59.40 -11.31
N ALA A 206 24.20 59.57 -11.33
CA ALA A 206 24.91 60.40 -10.35
C ALA A 206 24.50 61.89 -10.42
N ASP A 207 24.35 62.45 -11.62
CA ASP A 207 24.09 63.89 -11.82
C ASP A 207 22.64 64.30 -11.46
N ARG A 208 21.69 63.36 -11.48
CA ARG A 208 20.27 63.61 -11.14
C ARG A 208 19.95 63.53 -9.66
N CYS A 209 20.84 62.99 -8.82
CA CYS A 209 20.57 62.81 -7.38
C CYS A 209 21.02 63.98 -6.49
N LEU A 210 21.58 65.05 -7.06
CA LEU A 210 22.10 66.21 -6.31
C LEU A 210 21.21 67.48 -6.35
N SER A 211 20.09 67.46 -7.07
CA SER A 211 19.27 68.67 -7.32
C SER A 211 17.75 68.47 -7.32
N ALA A 212 17.23 67.65 -6.39
CA ALA A 212 15.82 67.69 -6.01
C ALA A 212 15.66 67.30 -4.53
N GLY A 213 15.40 68.29 -3.68
CA GLY A 213 14.90 68.04 -2.33
C GLY A 213 13.40 67.73 -2.33
N GLU A 214 12.89 67.36 -1.16
CA GLU A 214 11.47 67.16 -0.81
C GLU A 214 10.82 65.84 -1.29
N ALA A 215 10.60 64.96 -0.30
CA ALA A 215 9.61 63.89 -0.30
C ALA A 215 8.20 64.50 0.02
N PRO A 216 7.06 63.76 0.03
CA PRO A 216 6.92 62.31 0.11
C PRO A 216 5.75 61.68 -0.71
N LEU A 217 5.48 60.38 -0.45
CA LEU A 217 4.19 59.64 -0.50
C LEU A 217 4.22 58.35 -1.33
N LEU A 218 4.58 57.23 -0.69
CA LEU A 218 3.85 55.93 -0.67
C LEU A 218 4.75 54.81 -0.08
N GLN A 219 4.90 54.80 1.24
CA GLN A 219 5.41 53.62 1.96
C GLN A 219 4.76 53.49 3.35
N ALA A 220 3.54 52.97 3.34
CA ALA A 220 2.84 52.38 4.48
C ALA A 220 1.96 51.24 3.92
N ALA A 221 1.87 50.04 4.50
CA ALA A 221 2.32 49.63 5.82
C ALA A 221 2.96 48.22 5.82
N PHE A 222 4.07 48.09 6.55
CA PHE A 222 4.52 46.85 7.17
C PHE A 222 4.92 47.20 8.61
N PRO A 223 4.37 46.55 9.66
CA PRO A 223 4.75 46.79 11.05
C PRO A 223 6.24 46.47 11.31
N LYS A 224 6.89 47.25 12.17
CA LYS A 224 8.36 47.31 12.31
C LYS A 224 8.98 46.30 13.29
N ASP A 225 8.24 45.31 13.76
CA ASP A 225 8.63 44.54 14.96
C ASP A 225 9.33 43.18 14.68
N PHE A 226 9.78 42.93 13.45
CA PHE A 226 10.37 41.64 13.05
C PHE A 226 11.86 41.68 12.64
N GLN A 227 12.60 42.72 13.06
CA GLN A 227 13.99 42.95 12.61
C GLN A 227 15.07 42.86 13.71
N SER A 228 14.77 42.27 14.88
CA SER A 228 15.70 42.12 16.01
C SER A 228 16.03 40.66 16.40
N LEU A 229 15.43 39.64 15.77
CA LEU A 229 15.62 38.22 16.11
C LEU A 229 16.67 37.47 15.25
N ARG A 230 17.66 38.16 14.67
CA ARG A 230 18.71 37.52 13.84
C ARG A 230 20.08 37.34 14.49
N GLN A 231 20.24 37.64 15.78
CA GLN A 231 21.51 37.47 16.49
C GLN A 231 21.32 36.88 17.90
N GLY A 232 21.46 35.57 18.01
CA GLY A 232 21.48 34.82 19.27
C GLY A 232 21.53 33.30 19.02
N PRO A 233 22.29 32.52 19.81
CA PRO A 233 22.30 31.05 19.69
C PRO A 233 20.95 30.44 20.11
N PRO A 234 20.59 29.23 19.62
CA PRO A 234 19.23 28.72 19.72
C PRO A 234 18.85 28.35 21.17
N PRO A 235 17.74 28.88 21.70
CA PRO A 235 17.19 28.41 22.97
C PRO A 235 16.50 27.04 22.82
N SER A 236 16.56 26.26 23.89
CA SER A 236 15.93 24.94 24.05
C SER A 236 14.42 24.95 23.78
N ALA A 237 13.90 23.81 23.32
CA ALA A 237 12.49 23.60 23.03
C ALA A 237 11.61 23.60 24.30
N ALA A 238 11.03 24.77 24.63
CA ALA A 238 9.85 24.88 25.48
C ALA A 238 9.14 26.23 25.24
N GLY A 239 7.83 26.20 24.94
CA GLY A 239 6.97 27.40 25.04
C GLY A 239 6.61 28.12 23.75
N CYS A 240 5.95 27.43 22.80
CA CYS A 240 5.14 28.07 21.75
C CYS A 240 3.91 27.21 21.40
N LEU A 241 2.94 27.14 22.33
CA LEU A 241 1.58 26.64 22.06
C LEU A 241 0.56 27.62 22.68
N PRO A 242 -0.55 27.94 22.00
CA PRO A 242 -1.63 28.73 22.58
C PRO A 242 -2.39 27.91 23.65
N PRO A 243 -2.96 28.57 24.68
CA PRO A 243 -3.75 27.89 25.71
C PRO A 243 -5.05 27.35 25.10
N GLY A 244 -5.10 26.05 24.86
CA GLY A 244 -6.26 25.36 24.27
C GLY A 244 -5.94 24.09 23.49
N LEU A 245 -4.67 23.82 23.16
CA LEU A 245 -4.25 22.63 22.40
C LEU A 245 -3.17 21.79 23.11
N VAL A 246 -3.18 21.79 24.44
CA VAL A 246 -2.35 20.89 25.26
C VAL A 246 -3.12 19.59 25.48
N GLY A 247 -2.83 18.56 24.68
CA GLY A 247 -3.54 17.27 24.81
C GLY A 247 -3.25 16.18 23.76
N LEU A 248 -2.56 16.48 22.67
CA LEU A 248 -2.12 15.48 21.68
C LEU A 248 -0.61 15.51 21.49
N ALA A 249 0.10 15.10 22.55
CA ALA A 249 1.48 14.63 22.40
C ALA A 249 1.43 13.24 21.73
N LEU A 250 1.53 13.21 20.41
CA LEU A 250 1.91 11.99 19.71
C LEU A 250 3.42 11.81 19.93
N ASP A 251 3.80 10.80 20.72
CA ASP A 251 5.18 10.35 20.90
C ASP A 251 5.70 9.71 19.60
N ILE A 252 5.95 10.54 18.59
CA ILE A 252 6.62 10.15 17.35
C ILE A 252 8.13 10.21 17.63
N PRO A 253 8.87 9.09 17.58
CA PRO A 253 10.32 9.11 17.77
C PRO A 253 10.97 9.99 16.68
N GLY A 254 11.82 10.93 17.10
CA GLY A 254 12.36 11.99 16.23
C GLY A 254 13.17 11.51 15.01
N SER A 255 13.55 10.23 14.98
CA SER A 255 14.16 9.57 13.81
C SER A 255 13.23 9.47 12.59
N ALA A 256 11.90 9.47 12.79
CA ALA A 256 10.93 9.38 11.71
C ALA A 256 10.73 10.70 10.94
N LEU A 257 10.96 11.85 11.59
CA LEU A 257 10.88 13.16 10.93
C LEU A 257 12.11 13.48 10.07
N SER A 258 13.28 12.95 10.44
CA SER A 258 14.53 13.17 9.69
C SER A 258 14.58 12.47 8.33
N SER A 259 13.83 11.39 8.08
CA SER A 259 13.80 10.74 6.76
C SER A 259 12.92 11.47 5.75
N ILE A 260 11.93 12.25 6.20
CA ILE A 260 11.02 12.99 5.33
C ILE A 260 11.68 14.28 4.80
N ALA A 261 12.79 14.72 5.39
CA ALA A 261 13.47 15.97 5.03
C ALA A 261 13.99 16.06 3.59
N GLY A 262 14.04 14.95 2.84
CA GLY A 262 14.33 14.91 1.40
C GLY A 262 13.08 14.93 0.49
N ALA A 263 11.87 14.92 1.04
CA ALA A 263 10.63 14.91 0.26
C ALA A 263 10.31 16.30 -0.33
N ASP A 264 9.76 16.30 -1.54
CA ASP A 264 9.29 17.50 -2.23
C ASP A 264 7.99 18.04 -1.61
N TYR A 265 8.11 18.69 -0.46
CA TYR A 265 7.01 19.36 0.21
C TYR A 265 6.26 20.36 -0.69
N PRO A 266 6.92 21.14 -1.57
CA PRO A 266 6.22 21.96 -2.57
C PRO A 266 5.26 21.21 -3.48
N SER A 267 5.66 20.07 -4.08
CA SER A 267 4.74 19.31 -4.94
C SER A 267 3.68 18.55 -4.15
N LEU A 268 4.00 18.04 -2.95
CA LEU A 268 2.99 17.48 -2.05
C LEU A 268 1.91 18.53 -1.72
N PHE A 269 2.31 19.74 -1.32
CA PHE A 269 1.39 20.83 -1.04
C PHE A 269 0.58 21.25 -2.28
N ALA A 270 1.21 21.32 -3.46
CA ALA A 270 0.53 21.64 -4.71
C ALA A 270 -0.53 20.59 -5.11
N ASN A 271 -0.29 19.32 -4.83
CA ASN A 271 -1.24 18.23 -5.08
C ASN A 271 -2.44 18.23 -4.11
N LEU A 272 -2.20 18.66 -2.86
CA LEU A 272 -3.21 18.72 -1.79
C LEU A 272 -4.12 19.96 -1.87
N VAL A 273 -3.66 21.05 -2.49
CA VAL A 273 -4.44 22.29 -2.59
C VAL A 273 -5.40 22.25 -3.78
N ASP A 274 -6.67 22.61 -3.53
CA ASP A 274 -7.69 22.69 -4.59
C ASP A 274 -7.33 23.79 -5.62
N ALA A 275 -7.68 23.55 -6.89
CA ALA A 275 -7.29 24.40 -8.01
C ALA A 275 -7.64 25.89 -7.79
N GLY A 276 -6.63 26.75 -7.76
CA GLY A 276 -6.76 28.19 -7.55
C GLY A 276 -6.65 28.67 -6.10
N SER A 277 -6.64 27.77 -5.11
CA SER A 277 -6.37 28.11 -3.71
C SER A 277 -4.87 28.26 -3.42
N LYS A 278 -4.51 28.96 -2.34
CA LYS A 278 -3.12 29.07 -1.81
C LYS A 278 -2.96 28.45 -0.42
N HIS A 279 -4.04 27.90 0.13
CA HIS A 279 -4.14 27.40 1.49
C HIS A 279 -4.93 26.10 1.48
N ILE A 280 -4.55 25.16 2.34
CA ILE A 280 -5.34 23.96 2.61
C ILE A 280 -6.46 24.34 3.57
N THR A 281 -7.71 24.13 3.18
CA THR A 281 -8.87 24.37 4.05
C THR A 281 -8.98 23.27 5.11
N LYS A 282 -9.71 23.55 6.20
CA LYS A 282 -9.90 22.56 7.29
C LYS A 282 -10.51 21.25 6.77
N ASP A 283 -11.42 21.33 5.81
CA ASP A 283 -12.12 20.18 5.24
C ASP A 283 -11.19 19.32 4.36
N VAL A 284 -10.34 19.94 3.54
CA VAL A 284 -9.31 19.24 2.77
C VAL A 284 -8.29 18.59 3.70
N PHE A 285 -7.78 19.32 4.70
CA PHE A 285 -6.86 18.75 5.70
C PHE A 285 -7.49 17.56 6.44
N SER A 286 -8.76 17.71 6.85
CA SER A 286 -9.51 16.65 7.53
C SER A 286 -9.78 15.44 6.63
N ARG A 287 -9.98 15.63 5.31
CA ARG A 287 -10.11 14.53 4.34
C ARG A 287 -8.81 13.74 4.21
N VAL A 288 -7.67 14.44 4.11
CA VAL A 288 -6.34 13.86 3.92
C VAL A 288 -5.84 13.12 5.17
N MET A 289 -6.19 13.61 6.36
CA MET A 289 -5.79 13.00 7.64
C MET A 289 -6.66 11.82 8.10
N ARG A 290 -7.79 11.53 7.44
CA ARG A 290 -8.65 10.40 7.79
C ARG A 290 -8.07 9.08 7.31
N VAL A 291 -7.91 8.13 8.23
CA VAL A 291 -7.65 6.74 7.88
C VAL A 291 -8.99 6.06 7.59
N ILE A 292 -9.13 5.48 6.41
CA ILE A 292 -10.34 4.80 5.96
C ILE A 292 -10.05 3.30 5.82
N PHE A 293 -11.01 2.47 6.15
CA PHE A 293 -10.97 1.03 5.90
C PHE A 293 -12.08 0.62 4.93
N LYS A 294 -11.75 -0.32 4.05
CA LYS A 294 -12.70 -1.04 3.19
C LYS A 294 -13.04 -2.39 3.82
N VAL A 295 -14.32 -2.72 3.86
CA VAL A 295 -14.82 -4.04 4.27
C VAL A 295 -14.61 -5.04 3.13
N VAL A 296 -13.67 -5.98 3.33
CA VAL A 296 -13.35 -7.06 2.38
C VAL A 296 -14.15 -8.34 2.67
N LYS A 297 -14.58 -8.53 3.92
CA LYS A 297 -15.50 -9.60 4.33
C LYS A 297 -16.54 -9.05 5.28
N GLU A 298 -17.79 -9.47 5.12
CA GLU A 298 -18.89 -9.05 5.98
C GLU A 298 -18.56 -9.34 7.45
N THR A 299 -18.80 -8.35 8.31
CA THR A 299 -18.37 -8.38 9.69
C THR A 299 -19.33 -7.54 10.54
N PRO A 300 -19.70 -7.98 11.76
CA PRO A 300 -20.55 -7.19 12.63
C PRO A 300 -19.79 -5.98 13.20
N ILE A 301 -20.49 -4.86 13.36
CA ILE A 301 -20.04 -3.72 14.16
C ILE A 301 -20.73 -3.80 15.53
N THR A 302 -19.96 -3.86 16.62
CA THR A 302 -20.47 -4.02 17.99
C THR A 302 -20.28 -2.76 18.83
N LYS A 303 -21.10 -2.53 19.85
CA LYS A 303 -20.92 -1.36 20.75
C LYS A 303 -19.69 -1.49 21.63
N GLU A 304 -19.37 -2.71 22.06
CA GLU A 304 -18.28 -2.99 23.00
C GLU A 304 -17.07 -3.64 22.31
N LEU A 305 -15.90 -3.49 22.95
CA LEU A 305 -14.63 -4.10 22.51
C LEU A 305 -14.63 -5.62 22.68
N ALA A 306 -15.44 -6.16 23.60
CA ALA A 306 -15.63 -7.61 23.74
C ALA A 306 -16.44 -8.18 22.56
N VAL A 307 -16.05 -9.35 22.08
CA VAL A 307 -16.82 -10.17 21.11
C VAL A 307 -17.82 -11.09 21.83
N ALA A 308 -17.63 -11.32 23.13
CA ALA A 308 -18.51 -12.16 23.96
C ALA A 308 -19.73 -11.37 24.50
N GLY A 309 -20.60 -10.89 23.60
CA GLY A 309 -21.85 -10.19 23.94
C GLY A 309 -22.76 -9.98 22.73
N ASP A 310 -24.07 -9.85 22.95
CA ASP A 310 -25.09 -9.61 21.90
C ASP A 310 -25.15 -8.13 21.45
N ASP A 311 -24.03 -7.41 21.54
CA ASP A 311 -23.94 -5.95 21.32
C ASP A 311 -23.75 -5.55 19.86
N THR A 312 -24.18 -6.40 18.92
CA THR A 312 -24.10 -6.12 17.48
C THR A 312 -25.08 -5.01 17.11
N VAL A 313 -24.57 -3.88 16.63
CA VAL A 313 -25.36 -2.75 16.14
C VAL A 313 -25.95 -3.09 14.77
N ARG A 314 -25.11 -3.58 13.85
CA ARG A 314 -25.50 -4.11 12.54
C ARG A 314 -24.40 -4.97 11.91
N GLN A 315 -24.70 -5.58 10.77
CA GLN A 315 -23.73 -6.21 9.89
C GLN A 315 -23.23 -5.19 8.86
N LEU A 316 -21.91 -5.15 8.66
CA LEU A 316 -21.26 -4.36 7.61
C LEU A 316 -21.21 -5.17 6.31
N LYS A 317 -21.44 -4.50 5.18
CA LYS A 317 -21.52 -5.13 3.86
C LYS A 317 -20.17 -5.13 3.15
N LEU A 318 -19.99 -6.03 2.19
CA LEU A 318 -18.83 -6.01 1.29
C LEU A 318 -18.68 -4.66 0.58
N ASN A 319 -17.44 -4.21 0.43
CA ASN A 319 -17.04 -2.92 -0.17
C ASN A 319 -17.58 -1.67 0.55
N GLU A 320 -18.08 -1.81 1.78
CA GLU A 320 -18.47 -0.67 2.63
C GLU A 320 -17.23 0.08 3.18
N ALA A 321 -17.33 1.40 3.32
CA ALA A 321 -16.25 2.26 3.80
C ALA A 321 -16.47 2.68 5.26
N LEU A 322 -15.39 2.60 6.06
CA LEU A 322 -15.38 2.96 7.47
C LEU A 322 -14.29 4.02 7.74
N GLU A 323 -14.62 5.06 8.50
CA GLU A 323 -13.66 6.05 9.03
C GLU A 323 -13.13 5.59 10.40
N LEU A 324 -11.81 5.55 10.57
CA LEU A 324 -11.17 5.17 11.83
C LEU A 324 -11.35 6.29 12.87
N LEU A 325 -11.94 5.95 14.03
CA LEU A 325 -12.07 6.86 15.18
C LEU A 325 -11.02 6.57 16.26
N LYS A 326 -10.72 5.30 16.52
CA LYS A 326 -9.71 4.86 17.50
C LYS A 326 -8.89 3.73 16.89
N GLY A 327 -7.57 3.83 17.04
CA GLY A 327 -6.60 2.86 16.52
C GLY A 327 -6.79 1.43 17.05
N PRO A 328 -6.02 0.46 16.51
CA PRO A 328 -6.20 -0.95 16.82
C PRO A 328 -5.87 -1.28 18.27
N GLU A 329 -6.88 -1.75 19.01
CA GLU A 329 -6.73 -2.31 20.35
C GLU A 329 -6.80 -3.85 20.30
N LEU A 330 -6.03 -4.50 21.18
CA LEU A 330 -6.03 -5.95 21.33
C LEU A 330 -7.16 -6.36 22.27
N GLU A 331 -8.10 -7.16 21.78
CA GLU A 331 -9.12 -7.77 22.64
C GLU A 331 -8.52 -9.03 23.31
N GLU A 332 -8.44 -9.06 24.64
CA GLU A 332 -7.76 -10.14 25.37
C GLU A 332 -8.45 -11.51 25.22
N THR A 333 -9.78 -11.53 25.15
CA THR A 333 -10.60 -12.76 25.08
C THR A 333 -10.31 -13.59 23.84
N MET A 334 -10.36 -12.94 22.67
CA MET A 334 -10.17 -13.58 21.37
C MET A 334 -8.72 -13.43 20.85
N LYS A 335 -7.93 -12.49 21.39
CA LYS A 335 -6.60 -12.07 20.89
C LYS A 335 -6.59 -11.48 19.48
N VAL A 336 -7.73 -10.92 19.05
CA VAL A 336 -7.85 -10.20 17.78
C VAL A 336 -7.57 -8.70 17.95
N LYS A 337 -7.14 -8.04 16.88
CA LYS A 337 -7.07 -6.58 16.81
C LYS A 337 -8.42 -6.03 16.35
N ARG A 338 -9.01 -5.12 17.13
CA ARG A 338 -10.26 -4.43 16.80
C ARG A 338 -10.02 -2.92 16.73
N VAL A 339 -10.74 -2.24 15.86
CA VAL A 339 -10.71 -0.77 15.70
C VAL A 339 -12.08 -0.20 16.03
N HIS A 340 -12.11 0.99 16.61
CA HIS A 340 -13.37 1.75 16.71
C HIS A 340 -13.52 2.59 15.46
N ALA A 341 -14.60 2.38 14.72
CA ALA A 341 -14.80 2.99 13.41
C ALA A 341 -16.24 3.47 13.23
N LYS A 342 -16.42 4.41 12.29
CA LYS A 342 -17.71 4.94 11.86
C LYS A 342 -17.99 4.52 10.43
N ALA A 343 -19.12 3.87 10.18
CA ALA A 343 -19.54 3.58 8.82
C ALA A 343 -19.98 4.85 8.10
N LEU A 344 -19.44 5.08 6.90
CA LEU A 344 -19.66 6.32 6.12
C LEU A 344 -20.99 6.32 5.36
N SER A 345 -21.70 5.19 5.32
CA SER A 345 -22.97 4.99 4.63
C SER A 345 -24.20 5.44 5.43
N ASP A 346 -24.21 5.18 6.74
CA ASP A 346 -25.33 5.44 7.66
C ASP A 346 -24.92 6.15 8.96
N GLY A 347 -23.61 6.33 9.18
CA GLY A 347 -23.06 6.96 10.38
C GLY A 347 -23.03 6.05 11.62
N ALA A 348 -23.26 4.74 11.49
CA ALA A 348 -23.18 3.81 12.62
C ALA A 348 -21.74 3.71 13.17
N GLU A 349 -21.60 3.78 14.49
CA GLU A 349 -20.30 3.76 15.20
C GLU A 349 -20.18 2.52 16.09
N GLY A 350 -18.95 1.99 16.20
CA GLY A 350 -18.65 0.85 17.05
C GLY A 350 -17.33 0.15 16.72
N TRP A 351 -17.12 -1.00 17.35
CA TRP A 351 -15.93 -1.84 17.23
C TRP A 351 -16.07 -2.86 16.09
N VAL A 352 -15.03 -2.91 15.25
CA VAL A 352 -14.93 -3.84 14.12
C VAL A 352 -13.58 -4.56 14.18
N THR A 353 -13.59 -5.86 13.92
CA THR A 353 -12.37 -6.68 13.92
C THR A 353 -11.59 -6.46 12.62
N LEU A 354 -10.30 -6.10 12.70
CA LEU A 354 -9.44 -5.90 11.53
C LEU A 354 -9.14 -7.23 10.83
N ALA A 355 -8.64 -8.19 11.59
CA ALA A 355 -8.28 -9.54 11.14
C ALA A 355 -8.63 -10.57 12.21
N GLY A 356 -9.15 -11.72 11.78
CA GLY A 356 -9.49 -12.83 12.66
C GLY A 356 -8.27 -13.67 13.07
N ASN A 357 -8.47 -14.59 14.02
CA ASN A 357 -7.41 -15.44 14.59
C ASN A 357 -6.66 -16.33 13.59
N GLN A 358 -7.22 -16.56 12.40
CA GLN A 358 -6.58 -17.31 11.31
C GLN A 358 -5.83 -16.40 10.30
N GLY A 359 -5.64 -15.12 10.63
CA GLY A 359 -5.02 -14.13 9.73
C GLY A 359 -5.96 -13.55 8.66
N THR A 360 -7.21 -14.03 8.60
CA THR A 360 -8.23 -13.55 7.65
C THR A 360 -8.55 -12.07 7.89
N ALA A 361 -8.15 -11.20 6.96
CA ALA A 361 -8.53 -9.80 6.97
C ALA A 361 -10.04 -9.63 6.69
N PHE A 362 -10.71 -8.84 7.52
CA PHE A 362 -12.08 -8.35 7.31
C PHE A 362 -12.06 -6.91 6.82
N LEU A 363 -11.10 -6.12 7.31
CA LEU A 363 -10.85 -4.74 6.93
C LEU A 363 -9.47 -4.59 6.28
N VAL A 364 -9.39 -3.77 5.24
CA VAL A 364 -8.13 -3.37 4.57
C VAL A 364 -8.07 -1.85 4.50
N GLU A 365 -6.91 -1.26 4.75
CA GLU A 365 -6.70 0.19 4.67
C GLU A 365 -6.96 0.71 3.26
N ASN A 366 -7.59 1.87 3.17
CA ASN A 366 -8.01 2.50 1.91
C ASN A 366 -7.79 4.01 1.98
N HIS A 367 -7.60 4.63 0.82
CA HIS A 367 -7.39 6.08 0.68
C HIS A 367 -8.58 6.79 0.01
N GLY A 368 -9.77 6.21 0.08
CA GLY A 368 -10.99 6.77 -0.53
C GLY A 368 -10.94 6.76 -2.06
N LEU A 369 -10.27 5.77 -2.65
CA LEU A 369 -10.11 5.64 -4.09
C LEU A 369 -11.21 4.75 -4.66
N PHE A 370 -11.92 5.25 -5.67
CA PHE A 370 -12.96 4.52 -6.39
C PHE A 370 -12.50 4.23 -7.82
N LYS A 371 -12.77 3.01 -8.28
CA LYS A 371 -12.65 2.61 -9.68
C LYS A 371 -14.00 2.75 -10.36
N VAL A 372 -14.03 3.42 -11.51
CA VAL A 372 -15.21 3.52 -12.36
C VAL A 372 -15.43 2.16 -13.03
N THR A 373 -16.53 1.49 -12.71
CA THR A 373 -16.91 0.19 -13.29
C THR A 373 -17.68 0.36 -14.60
N ARG A 374 -18.42 1.47 -14.76
CA ARG A 374 -19.23 1.79 -15.94
C ARG A 374 -19.04 3.24 -16.34
N GLU A 375 -19.04 3.52 -17.66
CA GLU A 375 -18.91 4.91 -18.13
C GLU A 375 -19.94 5.83 -17.47
N SER A 376 -19.48 6.98 -16.96
CA SER A 376 -20.30 7.89 -16.16
C SER A 376 -20.06 9.35 -16.55
N HIS A 377 -21.15 10.12 -16.50
CA HIS A 377 -21.12 11.56 -16.73
C HIS A 377 -20.79 12.30 -15.43
N VAL A 378 -20.01 13.37 -15.55
CA VAL A 378 -19.68 14.26 -14.43
C VAL A 378 -20.60 15.48 -14.45
N TYR A 379 -21.24 15.76 -13.33
CA TYR A 379 -22.19 16.86 -13.14
C TYR A 379 -21.61 17.94 -12.23
N ALA A 380 -21.96 19.20 -12.47
CA ALA A 380 -21.48 20.33 -11.64
C ALA A 380 -22.12 20.35 -10.24
N ALA A 381 -23.38 19.90 -10.15
CA ALA A 381 -24.20 19.96 -8.96
C ALA A 381 -24.69 18.56 -8.54
N MET A 382 -25.08 18.44 -7.27
CA MET A 382 -25.65 17.21 -6.69
C MET A 382 -27.08 16.94 -7.17
N GLU A 383 -27.83 18.00 -7.44
CA GLU A 383 -29.24 18.00 -7.88
C GLU A 383 -29.40 17.48 -9.31
N VAL A 384 -30.50 16.78 -9.60
CA VAL A 384 -30.98 16.55 -10.98
C VAL A 384 -32.49 16.73 -11.01
N GLY A 385 -32.92 17.87 -11.56
CA GLY A 385 -34.13 17.94 -12.38
C GLY A 385 -33.81 17.59 -13.84
N GLU A 386 -34.84 17.51 -14.69
CA GLU A 386 -34.75 17.10 -16.09
C GLU A 386 -33.79 17.98 -16.95
N ASP A 387 -33.49 19.20 -16.49
CA ASP A 387 -32.63 20.19 -17.14
C ASP A 387 -31.14 20.17 -16.73
N VAL A 388 -30.71 19.31 -15.81
CA VAL A 388 -29.31 19.32 -15.34
C VAL A 388 -28.39 18.63 -16.35
N LYS A 389 -27.86 19.44 -17.27
CA LYS A 389 -26.83 19.04 -18.23
C LYS A 389 -25.55 18.54 -17.53
N PRO A 390 -24.83 17.57 -18.11
CA PRO A 390 -23.44 17.31 -17.73
C PRO A 390 -22.60 18.58 -17.97
N ILE A 391 -21.45 18.70 -17.29
CA ILE A 391 -20.57 19.88 -17.42
C ILE A 391 -20.22 20.07 -18.91
N GLU A 392 -20.64 21.20 -19.51
CA GLU A 392 -20.44 21.46 -20.94
C GLU A 392 -18.93 21.50 -21.24
N GLY A 393 -18.46 20.61 -22.12
CA GLY A 393 -17.03 20.43 -22.42
C GLY A 393 -16.29 19.40 -21.55
N SER A 394 -16.90 18.81 -20.53
CA SER A 394 -16.29 17.69 -19.78
C SER A 394 -16.29 16.39 -20.59
N ARG A 395 -15.22 15.60 -20.44
CA ARG A 395 -15.18 14.22 -20.94
C ARG A 395 -15.99 13.30 -20.01
N ARG A 396 -16.43 12.17 -20.54
CA ARG A 396 -16.95 11.06 -19.74
C ARG A 396 -15.80 10.36 -19.01
N LEU A 397 -16.06 9.89 -17.79
CA LEU A 397 -15.14 8.99 -17.09
C LEU A 397 -15.23 7.61 -17.73
N ARG A 398 -14.07 6.99 -17.98
CA ARG A 398 -14.00 5.69 -18.66
C ARG A 398 -14.02 4.54 -17.65
N GLU A 399 -14.44 3.37 -18.11
CA GLU A 399 -14.31 2.14 -17.32
C GLU A 399 -12.85 1.86 -16.98
N GLY A 400 -12.60 1.44 -15.74
CA GLY A 400 -11.27 1.25 -15.19
C GLY A 400 -10.60 2.49 -14.58
N GLU A 401 -11.16 3.68 -14.77
CA GLU A 401 -10.55 4.93 -14.31
C GLU A 401 -10.62 5.10 -12.78
N VAL A 402 -9.57 5.68 -12.17
CA VAL A 402 -9.47 5.90 -10.72
C VAL A 402 -9.79 7.34 -10.34
N CYS A 403 -10.70 7.49 -9.38
CA CYS A 403 -11.16 8.77 -8.85
C CYS A 403 -10.98 8.82 -7.32
N GLU A 404 -10.59 9.97 -6.79
CA GLU A 404 -10.52 10.25 -5.35
C GLU A 404 -11.85 10.82 -4.86
N VAL A 405 -12.39 10.32 -3.75
CA VAL A 405 -13.64 10.83 -3.17
C VAL A 405 -13.43 12.17 -2.46
N ILE A 406 -14.20 13.20 -2.83
CA ILE A 406 -14.29 14.48 -2.13
C ILE A 406 -15.42 14.43 -1.10
N SER A 407 -16.61 13.97 -1.53
CA SER A 407 -17.80 13.81 -0.70
C SER A 407 -18.35 12.40 -0.87
N TRP A 408 -18.56 11.70 0.25
CA TRP A 408 -18.94 10.30 0.30
C TRP A 408 -20.33 10.03 -0.33
N PRO A 409 -20.63 8.78 -0.75
CA PRO A 409 -21.90 8.42 -1.34
C PRO A 409 -23.08 8.73 -0.42
N ALA A 410 -23.86 9.75 -0.78
CA ALA A 410 -25.10 10.12 -0.12
C ALA A 410 -26.30 9.74 -0.98
N LYS A 411 -27.39 9.29 -0.35
CA LYS A 411 -28.65 9.03 -1.02
C LYS A 411 -29.36 10.35 -1.31
N HIS A 412 -29.57 10.68 -2.58
CA HIS A 412 -30.36 11.84 -2.96
C HIS A 412 -31.85 11.54 -2.78
N GLU A 413 -32.57 12.35 -1.99
CA GLU A 413 -33.95 12.02 -1.59
C GLU A 413 -34.92 11.97 -2.78
N GLU A 414 -34.87 12.97 -3.67
CA GLU A 414 -35.78 13.07 -4.82
C GLU A 414 -35.54 12.01 -5.91
N SER A 415 -34.26 11.71 -6.19
CA SER A 415 -33.87 10.82 -7.28
C SER A 415 -33.60 9.38 -6.83
N GLY A 416 -33.47 9.12 -5.52
CA GLY A 416 -33.16 7.80 -4.96
C GLY A 416 -31.79 7.22 -5.36
N LEU A 417 -30.96 7.99 -6.08
CA LEU A 417 -29.64 7.58 -6.54
C LEU A 417 -28.60 7.82 -5.44
N MET A 418 -27.60 6.94 -5.36
CA MET A 418 -26.41 7.18 -4.53
C MET A 418 -25.44 8.03 -5.35
N ARG A 419 -25.14 9.24 -4.87
CA ARG A 419 -24.23 10.18 -5.53
C ARG A 419 -23.06 10.55 -4.63
N MET A 420 -21.89 10.68 -5.24
CA MET A 420 -20.67 11.11 -4.58
C MET A 420 -19.96 12.18 -5.41
N GLN A 421 -19.24 13.07 -4.77
CA GLN A 421 -18.38 14.04 -5.44
C GLN A 421 -16.97 13.48 -5.50
N VAL A 422 -16.34 13.50 -6.67
CA VAL A 422 -15.00 12.94 -6.89
C VAL A 422 -14.09 13.89 -7.66
N LYS A 423 -12.78 13.64 -7.55
CA LYS A 423 -11.71 14.20 -8.39
C LYS A 423 -11.09 13.05 -9.19
N ALA A 424 -11.22 13.09 -10.52
CA ALA A 424 -10.56 12.10 -11.38
C ALA A 424 -9.03 12.27 -11.32
N LYS A 425 -8.26 11.17 -11.17
CA LYS A 425 -6.80 11.28 -11.05
C LYS A 425 -6.08 11.61 -12.36
N LEU A 426 -6.71 11.34 -13.51
CA LEU A 426 -6.09 11.51 -14.83
C LEU A 426 -6.00 12.99 -15.26
N ASP A 427 -7.05 13.77 -15.03
CA ASP A 427 -7.20 15.15 -15.50
C ASP A 427 -7.61 16.13 -14.40
N SER A 428 -7.64 15.69 -13.14
CA SER A 428 -8.12 16.48 -11.99
C SER A 428 -9.55 17.01 -12.12
N LEU A 429 -10.38 16.42 -13.00
CA LEU A 429 -11.77 16.83 -13.18
C LEU A 429 -12.57 16.55 -11.89
N THR A 430 -13.08 17.62 -11.28
CA THR A 430 -13.91 17.55 -10.07
C THR A 430 -15.39 17.67 -10.40
N GLY A 431 -16.22 16.77 -9.85
CA GLY A 431 -17.67 16.90 -9.94
C GLY A 431 -18.42 15.71 -9.35
N TRP A 432 -19.74 15.73 -9.53
CA TRP A 432 -20.66 14.72 -9.01
C TRP A 432 -20.82 13.57 -9.99
N ILE A 433 -20.74 12.34 -9.47
CA ILE A 433 -21.01 11.12 -10.22
C ILE A 433 -22.02 10.24 -9.47
N THR A 434 -22.73 9.39 -10.22
CA THR A 434 -23.59 8.37 -9.64
C THR A 434 -22.73 7.16 -9.27
N GLN A 435 -22.82 6.72 -8.01
CA GLN A 435 -22.09 5.56 -7.48
C GLN A 435 -22.89 4.27 -7.65
N ALA A 436 -24.20 4.32 -7.39
CA ALA A 436 -25.12 3.21 -7.61
C ALA A 436 -26.52 3.69 -8.09
N SER A 437 -27.15 2.91 -8.97
CA SER A 437 -28.53 3.15 -9.44
C SER A 437 -29.58 2.77 -8.39
N LYS A 438 -30.85 3.13 -8.66
CA LYS A 438 -32.02 2.65 -7.90
C LYS A 438 -32.12 1.12 -7.84
N GLU A 439 -31.57 0.43 -8.83
CA GLU A 439 -31.58 -1.04 -8.96
C GLU A 439 -30.38 -1.70 -8.25
N GLY A 440 -29.53 -0.92 -7.57
CA GLY A 440 -28.33 -1.41 -6.90
C GLY A 440 -27.13 -1.67 -7.83
N VAL A 441 -27.22 -1.29 -9.09
CA VAL A 441 -26.12 -1.44 -10.06
C VAL A 441 -25.03 -0.41 -9.75
N ALA A 442 -23.83 -0.89 -9.40
CA ALA A 442 -22.67 -0.06 -9.17
C ALA A 442 -22.09 0.50 -10.49
N PHE A 443 -21.85 1.81 -10.50
CA PHE A 443 -21.13 2.53 -11.56
C PHE A 443 -19.70 2.84 -11.14
N ALA A 444 -19.44 2.95 -9.84
CA ALA A 444 -18.11 3.08 -9.27
C ALA A 444 -18.01 2.27 -7.97
N GLU A 445 -16.92 1.52 -7.83
CA GLU A 445 -16.64 0.65 -6.68
C GLU A 445 -15.41 1.14 -5.93
N LEU A 446 -15.43 1.06 -4.61
CA LEU A 446 -14.27 1.35 -3.78
C LEU A 446 -13.18 0.31 -4.08
N LEU A 447 -11.95 0.75 -4.39
CA LEU A 447 -10.82 -0.13 -4.75
C LEU A 447 -10.43 -1.08 -3.63
#